data_AF-A0A4D7C674-F1
#
_entry.id   AF-A0A4D7C674-F1
#
_cell.length_a   1.000
_cell.length_b   1.000
_cell.length_c   1.000
_cell.angle_alpha   90.00
_cell.angle_beta   90.00
_cell.angle_gamma   90.00
#
_symmetry.space_group_name_H-M   'P 1'
#
loop_
_entity.id
_entity.type
_entity.pdbx_description
1 polymer ?
#
loop_
_entity_poly.entity_id
_entity_poly.type
_entity_poly.pdbx_seq_one_letter_code
_entity_poly.pdbx_strand_id
1 'polypeptide(L)'
;MQDIETVFRAPTVPELSSQQRLMLWGIRHWVRATLSGVDPSQGLEAAFQRFGVQNGAARIGLLMAAAVSVWPEPFRVAPPCCRQPVTTDEHTVLRVLALAGRGSDRGP
;
A
#
# COMPACT_ATOMS: atom_id res chain seq x y z
N MET A 1 -11.93 -27.07 -9.24
CA MET A 1 -13.00 -26.10 -8.89
C MET A 1 -12.46 -25.27 -7.75
N GLN A 2 -11.91 -24.07 -8.03
CA GLN A 2 -11.44 -23.19 -6.96
C GLN A 2 -12.65 -22.61 -6.24
N ASP A 3 -12.62 -22.65 -4.92
CA ASP A 3 -13.68 -22.17 -4.05
C ASP A 3 -13.81 -20.65 -4.21
N ILE A 4 -15.02 -20.14 -4.46
CA ILE A 4 -15.27 -18.70 -4.71
C ILE A 4 -14.70 -17.85 -3.57
N GLU A 5 -14.75 -18.35 -2.33
CA GLU A 5 -14.18 -17.67 -1.17
C GLU A 5 -12.66 -17.45 -1.27
N THR A 6 -11.93 -18.37 -1.90
CA THR A 6 -10.47 -18.23 -2.08
C THR A 6 -10.10 -17.14 -3.08
N VAL A 7 -10.99 -16.82 -4.03
CA VAL A 7 -10.78 -15.76 -5.03
C VAL A 7 -10.94 -14.38 -4.42
N PHE A 8 -11.85 -14.22 -3.45
CA PHE A 8 -12.18 -12.93 -2.83
C PHE A 8 -11.48 -12.68 -1.50
N ARG A 9 -10.77 -13.68 -0.94
CA ARG A 9 -10.01 -13.51 0.30
C ARG A 9 -8.87 -12.52 0.12
N ALA A 10 -8.85 -11.47 0.93
CA ALA A 10 -7.68 -10.60 1.05
C ALA A 10 -6.52 -11.36 1.71
N PRO A 11 -5.27 -11.23 1.19
CA PRO A 11 -4.12 -11.88 1.79
C PRO A 11 -3.85 -11.35 3.20
N THR A 12 -3.23 -12.16 4.02
CA THR A 12 -2.64 -11.74 5.29
C THR A 12 -1.26 -11.13 5.06
N VAL A 13 -0.79 -10.29 5.98
CA VAL A 13 0.52 -9.64 5.88
C VAL A 13 1.68 -10.63 5.63
N PRO A 14 1.73 -11.83 6.25
CA PRO A 14 2.77 -12.81 5.97
C PRO A 14 2.76 -13.36 4.53
N GLU A 15 1.60 -13.40 3.87
CA GLU A 15 1.44 -13.89 2.49
C GLU A 15 1.94 -12.88 1.43
N LEU A 16 2.22 -11.64 1.84
CA LEU A 16 2.74 -10.59 0.96
C LEU A 16 4.25 -10.73 0.72
N SER A 17 4.73 -10.31 -0.45
CA SER A 17 6.17 -10.16 -0.70
C SER A 17 6.80 -9.06 0.17
N SER A 18 8.13 -9.05 0.32
CA SER A 18 8.82 -8.00 1.09
C SER A 18 8.57 -6.60 0.53
N GLN A 19 8.51 -6.46 -0.81
CA GLN A 19 8.16 -5.19 -1.45
C GLN A 19 6.71 -4.79 -1.17
N GLN A 20 5.76 -5.74 -1.25
CA GLN A 20 4.36 -5.47 -0.92
C GLN A 20 4.18 -5.10 0.56
N ARG A 21 4.93 -5.73 1.48
CA ARG A 21 4.94 -5.36 2.90
C ARG A 21 5.48 -3.95 3.13
N LEU A 22 6.53 -3.55 2.40
CA LEU A 22 7.07 -2.20 2.47
C LEU A 22 6.07 -1.16 1.94
N MET A 23 5.39 -1.44 0.83
CA MET A 23 4.31 -0.61 0.30
C MET A 23 3.14 -0.51 1.27
N LEU A 24 2.69 -1.64 1.82
CA LEU A 24 1.63 -1.70 2.82
C LEU A 24 1.97 -0.84 4.05
N TRP A 25 3.21 -0.98 4.56
CA TRP A 25 3.69 -0.15 5.65
C TRP A 25 3.65 1.33 5.29
N GLY A 26 4.13 1.71 4.10
CA GLY A 26 4.12 3.09 3.63
C GLY A 26 2.71 3.69 3.52
N ILE A 27 1.75 2.93 2.98
CA ILE A 27 0.33 3.32 2.91
C ILE A 27 -0.24 3.53 4.32
N ARG A 28 -0.05 2.56 5.22
CA ARG A 28 -0.53 2.64 6.60
C ARG A 28 0.06 3.82 7.35
N HIS A 29 1.37 4.06 7.18
CA HIS A 29 2.06 5.20 7.77
C HIS A 29 1.48 6.51 7.24
N TRP A 30 1.33 6.64 5.92
CA TRP A 30 0.79 7.84 5.28
C TRP A 30 -0.62 8.16 5.82
N VAL A 31 -1.53 7.18 5.82
CA VAL A 31 -2.90 7.36 6.32
C VAL A 31 -2.92 7.78 7.78
N ARG A 32 -2.11 7.13 8.64
CA ARG A 32 -2.04 7.46 10.06
C ARG A 32 -1.46 8.85 10.31
N ALA A 33 -0.42 9.24 9.58
CA ALA A 33 0.18 10.57 9.69
C ALA A 33 -0.82 11.65 9.27
N THR A 34 -1.50 11.46 8.13
CA THR A 34 -2.56 12.36 7.64
C THR A 34 -3.68 12.52 8.66
N LEU A 35 -4.18 11.42 9.23
CA LEU A 35 -5.24 11.46 10.26
C LEU A 35 -4.77 12.12 11.57
N SER A 36 -3.48 12.12 11.84
CA SER A 36 -2.89 12.73 13.04
C SER A 36 -2.45 14.19 12.82
N GLY A 37 -2.63 14.75 11.61
CA GLY A 37 -2.17 16.09 11.27
C GLY A 37 -0.64 16.23 11.19
N VAL A 38 0.08 15.12 11.02
CA VAL A 38 1.55 15.08 10.87
C VAL A 38 1.91 14.97 9.40
N ASP A 39 3.02 15.58 8.99
CA ASP A 39 3.55 15.43 7.63
C ASP A 39 3.77 13.94 7.29
N PRO A 40 3.02 13.38 6.30
CA PRO A 40 3.15 11.98 5.92
C PRO A 40 4.50 11.61 5.31
N SER A 41 5.26 12.58 4.80
CA SER A 41 6.60 12.34 4.24
C SER A 41 7.63 12.01 5.32
N GLN A 42 7.38 12.48 6.55
CA GLN A 42 8.25 12.28 7.69
C GLN A 42 8.36 10.78 8.02
N GLY A 43 9.59 10.27 7.99
CA GLY A 43 9.89 8.85 8.28
C GLY A 43 9.73 7.90 7.10
N LEU A 44 8.92 8.23 6.08
CA LEU A 44 8.83 7.43 4.85
C LEU A 44 10.15 7.44 4.08
N GLU A 45 10.76 8.61 3.91
CA GLU A 45 11.96 8.76 3.07
C GLU A 45 13.12 7.92 3.61
N ALA A 46 13.42 8.04 4.89
CA ALA A 46 14.47 7.25 5.55
C ALA A 46 14.17 5.74 5.50
N ALA A 47 12.91 5.34 5.66
CA ALA A 47 12.53 3.93 5.57
C ALA A 47 12.75 3.40 4.14
N PHE A 48 12.28 4.12 3.12
CA PHE A 48 12.43 3.71 1.72
C PHE A 48 13.89 3.64 1.27
N GLN A 49 14.72 4.59 1.69
CA GLN A 49 16.15 4.58 1.40
C GLN A 49 16.85 3.34 1.97
N ARG A 50 16.48 2.87 3.17
CA ARG A 50 17.03 1.63 3.76
C ARG A 50 16.73 0.37 2.95
N PHE A 51 15.70 0.40 2.10
CA PHE A 51 15.35 -0.69 1.20
C PHE A 51 15.74 -0.40 -0.26
N GLY A 52 16.57 0.64 -0.51
CA GLY A 52 17.05 1.00 -1.84
C GLY A 52 15.97 1.60 -2.77
N VAL A 53 14.83 2.02 -2.21
CA VAL A 53 13.73 2.60 -3.00
C VAL A 53 13.89 4.11 -3.07
N GLN A 54 14.43 4.59 -4.18
CA GLN A 54 14.57 6.02 -4.44
C GLN A 54 13.21 6.67 -4.69
N ASN A 55 13.01 7.90 -4.17
CA ASN A 55 11.78 8.68 -4.30
C ASN A 55 10.52 7.94 -3.79
N GLY A 56 10.68 6.96 -2.91
CA GLY A 56 9.59 6.11 -2.43
C GLY A 56 8.52 6.91 -1.68
N ALA A 57 8.92 7.84 -0.82
CA ALA A 57 8.00 8.67 -0.05
C ALA A 57 7.15 9.58 -0.97
N ALA A 58 7.77 10.24 -1.94
CA ALA A 58 7.07 11.08 -2.91
C ALA A 58 6.07 10.28 -3.75
N ARG A 59 6.47 9.10 -4.23
CA ARG A 59 5.59 8.21 -5.02
C ARG A 59 4.39 7.72 -4.21
N ILE A 60 4.60 7.34 -2.95
CA ILE A 60 3.49 6.98 -2.04
C ILE A 60 2.60 8.19 -1.77
N GLY A 61 3.18 9.36 -1.53
CA GLY A 61 2.42 10.59 -1.32
C GLY A 61 1.48 10.93 -2.48
N LEU A 62 2.00 10.90 -3.71
CA LEU A 62 1.22 11.12 -4.92
C LEU A 62 0.13 10.07 -5.10
N LEU A 63 0.47 8.79 -4.92
CA LEU A 63 -0.48 7.69 -5.02
C LEU A 63 -1.62 7.86 -4.02
N MET A 64 -1.31 8.13 -2.76
CA MET A 64 -2.31 8.26 -1.72
C MET A 64 -3.16 9.51 -1.91
N ALA A 65 -2.56 10.64 -2.29
CA ALA A 65 -3.29 11.86 -2.64
C ALA A 65 -4.29 11.62 -3.80
N ALA A 66 -3.84 10.91 -4.84
CA ALA A 66 -4.72 10.52 -5.93
C ALA A 66 -5.83 9.57 -5.45
N ALA A 67 -5.50 8.53 -4.69
CA ALA A 67 -6.46 7.57 -4.18
C ALA A 67 -7.54 8.24 -3.34
N VAL A 68 -7.18 9.06 -2.34
CA VAL A 68 -8.16 9.74 -1.47
C VAL A 68 -9.04 10.75 -2.21
N SER A 69 -8.56 11.31 -3.33
CA SER A 69 -9.36 12.27 -4.12
C SER A 69 -10.50 11.63 -4.90
N VAL A 70 -10.42 10.31 -5.17
CA VAL A 70 -11.42 9.59 -5.97
C VAL A 70 -12.03 8.38 -5.25
N TRP A 71 -11.52 8.00 -4.07
CA TRP A 71 -12.06 6.85 -3.34
C TRP A 71 -13.50 7.12 -2.92
N PRO A 72 -14.43 6.17 -3.15
CA PRO A 72 -15.85 6.40 -2.87
C PRO A 72 -16.15 6.52 -1.37
N GLU A 73 -15.36 5.87 -0.53
CA GLU A 73 -15.52 5.78 0.91
C GLU A 73 -14.23 6.22 1.63
N PRO A 74 -14.27 6.55 2.93
CA PRO A 74 -13.06 6.81 3.70
C PRO A 74 -12.10 5.62 3.63
N PHE A 75 -10.88 5.86 3.13
CA PHE A 75 -9.87 4.81 2.92
C PHE A 75 -9.51 4.10 4.23
N ARG A 76 -9.71 2.78 4.30
CA ARG A 76 -9.53 1.99 5.52
C ARG A 76 -8.19 1.28 5.54
N VAL A 77 -7.47 1.43 6.64
CA VAL A 77 -6.25 0.68 6.93
C VAL A 77 -6.42 -0.18 8.17
N ALA A 78 -5.82 -1.38 8.17
CA ALA A 78 -5.85 -2.22 9.35
C ALA A 78 -4.88 -1.67 10.41
N PRO A 79 -5.21 -1.79 11.71
CA PRO A 79 -4.28 -1.48 12.78
C PRO A 79 -3.01 -2.37 12.66
N PRO A 80 -1.87 -1.94 13.23
CA PRO A 80 -0.57 -2.62 13.07
C PRO A 80 -0.46 -4.00 13.77
N CYS A 81 -1.56 -4.59 14.25
CA CYS A 81 -1.56 -5.84 15.01
C CYS A 81 -1.54 -7.11 14.13
N CYS A 82 -0.86 -8.14 14.62
CA CYS A 82 0.01 -9.00 13.78
C CYS A 82 -0.64 -10.21 13.07
N ARG A 83 -1.97 -10.30 12.90
CA ARG A 83 -2.60 -11.42 12.18
C ARG A 83 -3.82 -11.07 11.35
N GLN A 84 -4.16 -9.78 11.23
CA GLN A 84 -5.33 -9.39 10.47
C GLN A 84 -5.07 -9.49 8.97
N PRO A 85 -6.07 -9.93 8.17
CA PRO A 85 -6.05 -9.73 6.72
C PRO A 85 -5.78 -8.26 6.40
N VAL A 86 -5.13 -7.99 5.27
CA VAL A 86 -5.14 -6.61 4.77
C VAL A 86 -6.59 -6.21 4.46
N THR A 87 -6.91 -4.93 4.60
CA THR A 87 -8.23 -4.44 4.22
C THR A 87 -8.41 -4.57 2.70
N THR A 88 -9.67 -4.58 2.24
CA THR A 88 -9.97 -4.56 0.80
C THR A 88 -9.33 -3.35 0.11
N ASP A 89 -9.30 -2.19 0.77
CA ASP A 89 -8.69 -0.97 0.24
C ASP A 89 -7.17 -1.14 0.08
N GLU A 90 -6.49 -1.61 1.14
CA GLU A 90 -5.06 -1.92 1.12
C GLU A 90 -4.71 -2.91 0.01
N HIS A 91 -5.49 -4.00 -0.10
CA HIS A 91 -5.29 -5.01 -1.12
C HIS A 91 -5.48 -4.44 -2.53
N THR A 92 -6.50 -3.62 -2.74
CA THR A 92 -6.79 -3.01 -4.04
C THR A 92 -5.65 -2.11 -4.49
N VAL A 93 -5.14 -1.23 -3.61
CA VAL A 93 -3.99 -0.37 -3.94
C VAL A 93 -2.74 -1.21 -4.24
N LEU A 94 -2.44 -2.23 -3.44
CA LEU A 94 -1.31 -3.13 -3.69
C LEU A 94 -1.42 -3.84 -5.05
N ARG A 95 -2.63 -4.26 -5.45
CA ARG A 95 -2.88 -4.89 -6.76
C ARG A 95 -2.68 -3.90 -7.90
N VAL A 96 -3.19 -2.68 -7.78
CA VAL A 96 -2.99 -1.62 -8.78
C VAL A 96 -1.50 -1.32 -8.94
N LEU A 97 -0.75 -1.19 -7.84
CA LEU A 97 0.70 -0.98 -7.90
C LEU A 97 1.44 -2.14 -8.57
N ALA A 98 1.07 -3.38 -8.24
CA ALA A 98 1.66 -4.56 -8.86
C ALA A 98 1.36 -4.65 -10.37
N LEU A 99 0.17 -4.21 -10.81
CA LEU A 99 -0.19 -4.14 -12.23
C LEU A 99 0.56 -3.01 -12.94
N ALA A 100 0.62 -1.82 -12.35
CA ALA A 100 1.33 -0.67 -12.90
C ALA A 100 2.83 -0.95 -13.06
N GLY A 101 3.45 -1.62 -12.08
CA GLY A 101 4.87 -1.99 -12.15
C GLY A 101 5.21 -2.97 -13.28
N ARG A 102 4.27 -3.84 -13.68
CA ARG A 102 4.46 -4.77 -14.82
C ARG A 102 4.39 -4.07 -16.18
N GLY A 103 3.72 -2.91 -16.25
CA GLY A 103 3.66 -2.10 -17.47
C GLY A 103 4.99 -1.45 -17.83
N SER A 104 5.88 -1.24 -16.85
CA SER A 104 7.21 -0.65 -17.07
C SER A 104 8.23 -1.61 -17.67
N ASP A 105 8.00 -2.93 -17.60
CA ASP A 105 8.84 -3.96 -18.26
C ASP A 105 8.47 -4.16 -19.75
N ARG A 106 7.43 -3.48 -20.24
CA ARG A 106 7.11 -3.35 -21.68
C ARG A 106 7.28 -1.90 -22.12
N GLY A 107 8.52 -1.41 -22.06
CA GLY A 107 8.97 -0.33 -22.93
C GLY A 107 9.47 -0.90 -24.28
N PRO A 108 9.43 -0.13 -25.37
CA PRO A 108 9.74 -0.56 -26.74
C PRO A 108 11.16 -1.13 -26.94
#